data_AF-A0A6B1HDX0-F1
#
_entry.id   AF-A0A6B1HDX0-F1
#
_cell.length_a   1.000
_cell.length_b   1.000
_cell.length_c   1.000
_cell.angle_alpha   90.00
_cell.angle_beta   90.00
_cell.angle_gamma   90.00
#
_symmetry.space_group_name_H-M   'P 1'
#
loop_
_entity.id
_entity.type
_entity.pdbx_description
1 polymer ?
#
loop_
_entity_poly.entity_id
_entity_poly.type
_entity_poly.pdbx_seq_one_letter_code
_entity_poly.pdbx_strand_id
1 'polypeptide(L)'
;MRAPRPRLGSVGRWARLDASWDDRLASPAADLAIVGTRKWLEDDISASLGIGGEAGAHSNVPAEQEVDTIAGLLLPKNEKSATWFTRLFASSRLADELPLPSDIRAAVLDGAGAIKYLTEIEAPLVICILDRSVADDTAGEVLVQLRNTRGEPCSLSEDLGWHAPAGVEALAFTVPL
;
A
#
# COMPACT_ATOMS: atom_id res chain seq x y z
N MET A 1 21.34 -18.95 3.12
CA MET A 1 20.34 -19.17 4.19
C MET A 1 18.96 -19.01 3.54
N ARG A 2 18.05 -19.99 3.66
CA ARG A 2 16.74 -19.96 2.96
C ARG A 2 15.77 -19.09 3.77
N ALA A 3 15.12 -18.12 3.12
CA ALA A 3 14.10 -17.33 3.78
C ALA A 3 12.93 -18.23 4.21
N PRO A 4 12.36 -18.04 5.42
CA PRO A 4 11.21 -18.81 5.86
C PRO A 4 10.00 -18.54 4.94
N ARG A 5 9.18 -19.57 4.69
CA ARG A 5 7.95 -19.43 3.92
C ARG A 5 6.99 -18.47 4.66
N PRO A 6 6.49 -17.40 4.01
CA PRO A 6 5.47 -16.54 4.61
C PRO A 6 4.21 -17.33 4.96
N ARG A 7 3.71 -17.14 6.19
CA ARG A 7 2.48 -17.77 6.65
C ARG A 7 1.33 -16.77 6.55
N LEU A 8 0.17 -17.26 6.13
CA LEU A 8 -1.03 -16.46 6.09
C LEU A 8 -1.56 -16.21 7.50
N GLY A 9 -1.83 -14.94 7.80
CA GLY A 9 -2.44 -14.50 9.06
C GLY A 9 -3.93 -14.83 9.20
N SER A 10 -4.51 -14.53 10.37
CA SER A 10 -5.94 -14.58 10.68
C SER A 10 -6.84 -13.78 9.73
N VAL A 11 -6.48 -12.53 9.40
CA VAL A 11 -7.13 -11.66 8.42
C VAL A 11 -7.10 -12.29 7.04
N GLY A 12 -5.95 -12.84 6.63
CA GLY A 12 -5.82 -13.52 5.35
C GLY A 12 -6.71 -14.75 5.24
N ARG A 13 -6.84 -15.53 6.33
CA ARG A 13 -7.78 -16.66 6.41
C ARG A 13 -9.23 -16.21 6.41
N TRP A 14 -9.56 -15.12 7.11
CA TRP A 14 -10.89 -14.53 7.11
C TRP A 14 -11.31 -14.08 5.69
N ALA A 15 -10.37 -13.50 4.94
CA ALA A 15 -10.52 -13.15 3.53
C ALA A 15 -10.46 -14.36 2.57
N ARG A 16 -10.38 -15.60 3.10
CA ARG A 16 -10.30 -16.86 2.35
C ARG A 16 -9.15 -16.93 1.35
N LEU A 17 -8.02 -16.30 1.67
CA LEU A 17 -6.82 -16.34 0.84
C LEU A 17 -6.03 -17.65 1.02
N ASP A 18 -6.41 -18.48 2.00
CA ASP A 18 -5.77 -19.75 2.33
C ASP A 18 -5.85 -20.76 1.18
N ALA A 19 -6.99 -20.80 0.48
CA ALA A 19 -7.22 -21.71 -0.63
C ALA A 19 -6.27 -21.48 -1.83
N SER A 20 -5.77 -20.25 -2.01
CA SER A 20 -4.91 -19.85 -3.13
C SER A 20 -3.55 -19.31 -2.68
N TRP A 21 -3.17 -19.51 -1.41
CA TRP A 21 -2.00 -18.85 -0.84
C TRP A 21 -0.70 -19.30 -1.50
N ASP A 22 -0.59 -20.59 -1.82
CA ASP A 22 0.63 -21.15 -2.41
C ASP A 22 0.82 -20.71 -3.85
N ASP A 23 -0.26 -20.63 -4.62
CA ASP A 23 -0.24 -20.09 -5.98
C ASP A 23 0.16 -18.60 -5.96
N ARG A 24 -0.37 -17.83 -5.00
CA ARG A 24 0.00 -16.41 -4.80
C ARG A 24 1.46 -16.24 -4.41
N LEU A 25 2.01 -17.10 -3.54
CA LEU A 25 3.42 -17.04 -3.16
C LEU A 25 4.35 -17.43 -4.31
N ALA A 26 3.94 -18.40 -5.14
CA ALA A 26 4.70 -18.89 -6.27
C ALA A 26 4.69 -17.92 -7.46
N SER A 27 3.57 -17.22 -7.67
CA SER A 27 3.39 -16.24 -8.75
C SER A 27 2.70 -14.97 -8.23
N PRO A 28 3.40 -14.17 -7.41
CA PRO A 28 2.86 -12.91 -6.92
C PRO A 28 2.61 -11.95 -8.09
N ALA A 29 1.53 -11.17 -8.03
CA ALA A 29 1.29 -10.11 -9.01
C ALA A 29 2.39 -9.05 -8.97
N ALA A 30 2.96 -8.78 -7.78
CA ALA A 30 4.05 -7.84 -7.53
C ALA A 30 3.82 -6.43 -8.12
N ASP A 31 2.56 -6.06 -8.33
CA ASP A 31 2.12 -4.95 -9.18
C ASP A 31 1.74 -3.69 -8.39
N LEU A 32 1.95 -3.70 -7.07
CA LEU A 32 1.70 -2.57 -6.19
C LEU A 32 2.99 -1.84 -5.82
N ALA A 33 3.01 -0.53 -6.05
CA ALA A 33 4.02 0.38 -5.51
C ALA A 33 3.42 1.25 -4.40
N ILE A 34 4.15 1.44 -3.31
CA ILE A 34 3.84 2.43 -2.28
C ILE A 34 5.02 3.39 -2.16
N VAL A 35 4.75 4.67 -2.36
CA VAL A 35 5.75 5.73 -2.33
C VAL A 35 5.46 6.64 -1.15
N GLY A 36 6.45 6.87 -0.30
CA GLY A 36 6.28 7.69 0.89
C GLY A 36 7.57 7.89 1.67
N THR A 37 7.47 8.32 2.91
CA THR A 37 8.62 8.40 3.82
C THR A 37 9.03 6.99 4.23
N ARG A 38 10.15 6.48 3.69
CA ARG A 38 10.57 5.07 3.85
C ARG A 38 10.48 4.55 5.29
N LYS A 39 11.01 5.30 6.24
CA LYS A 39 11.00 4.91 7.65
C LYS A 39 9.58 4.78 8.20
N TRP A 40 8.70 5.74 7.89
CA TRP A 40 7.30 5.70 8.34
C TRP A 40 6.55 4.55 7.69
N LEU A 41 6.75 4.31 6.39
CA LEU A 41 6.16 3.15 5.73
C LEU A 41 6.61 1.83 6.37
N GLU A 42 7.89 1.69 6.72
CA GLU A 42 8.41 0.50 7.40
C GLU A 42 7.82 0.34 8.81
N ASP A 43 7.69 1.43 9.55
CA ASP A 43 7.07 1.43 10.88
C ASP A 43 5.57 1.07 10.78
N ASP A 44 4.82 1.68 9.85
CA ASP A 44 3.38 1.47 9.67
C ASP A 44 3.06 0.05 9.22
N ILE A 45 3.79 -0.52 8.26
CA ILE A 45 3.52 -1.89 7.82
C ILE A 45 3.93 -2.93 8.87
N SER A 46 4.77 -2.56 9.84
CA SER A 46 5.06 -3.43 10.98
C SER A 46 3.91 -3.52 11.98
N ALA A 47 2.93 -2.61 11.88
CA ALA A 47 1.78 -2.59 12.76
C ALA A 47 0.96 -3.88 12.68
N SER A 48 0.46 -4.26 13.85
CA SER A 48 -0.39 -5.44 14.02
C SER A 48 -1.81 -5.16 13.55
N LEU A 49 -2.41 -6.14 12.90
CA LEU A 49 -3.81 -6.20 12.55
C LEU A 49 -4.54 -7.08 13.57
N GLY A 50 -5.67 -6.58 14.04
CA GLY A 50 -6.56 -7.29 14.96
C GLY A 50 -8.00 -6.89 14.72
N ILE A 51 -8.92 -7.74 15.19
CA ILE A 51 -10.35 -7.43 15.17
C ILE A 51 -10.66 -6.54 16.37
N GLY A 52 -11.19 -5.34 16.12
CA GLY A 52 -11.57 -4.41 17.17
C GLY A 52 -12.60 -5.01 18.12
N GLY A 53 -12.34 -4.97 19.43
CA GLY A 53 -13.19 -5.53 20.48
C GLY A 53 -12.77 -6.92 20.99
N GLU A 54 -11.88 -7.62 20.28
CA GLU A 54 -11.25 -8.85 20.76
C GLU A 54 -9.88 -8.51 21.39
N ALA A 55 -9.92 -8.03 22.64
CA ALA A 55 -8.72 -7.87 23.45
C ALA A 55 -8.19 -9.25 23.85
N GLY A 56 -7.32 -9.84 23.03
CA GLY A 56 -6.36 -10.89 23.42
C GLY A 56 -6.92 -12.12 24.14
N ALA A 57 -8.19 -12.46 23.94
CA ALA A 57 -8.85 -13.54 24.67
C ALA A 57 -9.24 -14.65 23.71
N HIS A 58 -8.62 -15.82 23.94
CA HIS A 58 -8.99 -17.13 23.43
C HIS A 58 -8.39 -17.54 22.09
N SER A 59 -7.08 -17.79 22.11
CA SER A 59 -6.49 -18.83 21.29
C SER A 59 -5.51 -19.62 22.13
N ASN A 60 -5.65 -20.95 22.13
CA ASN A 60 -4.60 -21.86 22.58
C ASN A 60 -3.48 -21.96 21.53
N VAL A 61 -3.25 -20.90 20.76
CA VAL A 61 -2.27 -20.84 19.67
C VAL A 61 -1.03 -20.15 20.24
N PRO A 62 0.19 -20.63 19.94
CA PRO A 62 1.41 -20.00 20.44
C PRO A 62 1.46 -18.52 20.01
N ALA A 63 1.87 -17.63 20.92
CA ALA A 63 1.93 -16.17 20.72
C ALA A 63 2.72 -15.73 19.47
N GLU A 64 3.59 -16.59 18.96
CA GLU A 64 4.38 -16.40 17.74
C GLU A 64 3.57 -16.54 16.44
N GLN A 65 2.28 -16.91 16.55
CA GLN A 65 1.46 -17.36 15.43
C GLN A 65 0.13 -16.58 15.29
N GLU A 66 -0.10 -15.60 16.17
CA GLU A 66 -1.39 -14.88 16.30
C GLU A 66 -1.38 -13.43 15.81
N VAL A 67 -0.21 -12.79 15.71
CA VAL A 67 -0.16 -11.37 15.36
C VAL A 67 -0.03 -11.23 13.86
N ASP A 68 -1.15 -10.96 13.21
CA ASP A 68 -1.15 -10.50 11.84
C ASP A 68 -0.48 -9.14 11.78
N THR A 69 0.38 -8.92 10.80
CA THR A 69 0.92 -7.60 10.51
C THR A 69 0.52 -7.20 9.11
N ILE A 70 0.48 -5.90 8.86
CA ILE A 70 0.25 -5.37 7.51
C ILE A 70 1.33 -5.91 6.55
N ALA A 71 2.58 -6.00 6.99
CA ALA A 71 3.68 -6.58 6.23
C ALA A 71 3.45 -8.05 5.83
N GLY A 72 2.78 -8.85 6.68
CA GLY A 72 2.42 -10.23 6.36
C GLY A 72 1.42 -10.36 5.22
N LEU A 73 0.59 -9.33 4.99
CA LEU A 73 -0.37 -9.27 3.88
C LEU A 73 0.25 -8.63 2.62
N LEU A 74 0.96 -7.52 2.79
CA LEU A 74 1.52 -6.75 1.68
C LEU A 74 2.81 -7.37 1.12
N LEU A 75 3.52 -8.19 1.90
CA LEU A 75 4.80 -8.81 1.57
C LEU A 75 5.74 -7.84 0.82
N PRO A 76 6.21 -6.77 1.47
CA PRO A 76 7.06 -5.78 0.84
C PRO A 76 8.40 -6.41 0.40
N LYS A 77 8.90 -5.99 -0.75
CA LYS A 77 10.22 -6.39 -1.25
C LYS A 77 11.32 -5.91 -0.30
N ASN A 78 12.16 -6.85 0.13
CA ASN A 78 13.38 -6.58 0.88
C ASN A 78 14.48 -7.59 0.47
N GLU A 79 15.72 -7.36 0.93
CA GLU A 79 16.89 -8.17 0.57
C GLU A 79 16.77 -9.65 0.94
N LYS A 80 15.90 -9.98 1.91
CA LYS A 80 15.71 -11.32 2.45
C LYS A 80 14.42 -11.99 1.94
N SER A 81 13.61 -11.30 1.15
CA SER A 81 12.34 -11.82 0.64
C SER A 81 12.57 -12.78 -0.53
N ALA A 82 12.09 -14.02 -0.39
CA ALA A 82 12.05 -14.98 -1.50
C ALA A 82 10.87 -14.71 -2.48
N THR A 83 9.85 -13.99 -2.02
CA THR A 83 8.66 -13.56 -2.78
C THR A 83 8.14 -12.26 -2.18
N TRP A 84 7.52 -11.40 -2.99
CA TRP A 84 6.99 -10.10 -2.57
C TRP A 84 5.80 -9.70 -3.43
N PHE A 85 4.83 -8.99 -2.85
CA PHE A 85 3.66 -8.46 -3.59
C PHE A 85 3.75 -6.95 -3.81
N THR A 86 4.54 -6.26 -2.98
CA THR A 86 4.59 -4.80 -2.94
C THR A 86 6.02 -4.29 -3.04
N ARG A 87 6.23 -3.18 -3.75
CA ARG A 87 7.49 -2.44 -3.76
C ARG A 87 7.32 -1.12 -3.01
N LEU A 88 8.24 -0.84 -2.08
CA LEU A 88 8.21 0.39 -1.30
C LEU A 88 9.31 1.33 -1.80
N PHE A 89 8.94 2.54 -2.17
CA PHE A 89 9.83 3.57 -2.68
C PHE A 89 9.94 4.74 -1.70
N ALA A 90 11.16 5.24 -1.51
CA ALA A 90 11.37 6.44 -0.71
C ALA A 90 11.08 7.68 -1.60
N SER A 91 10.13 8.52 -1.19
CA SER A 91 9.84 9.77 -1.92
C SER A 91 11.09 10.67 -2.07
N SER A 92 12.01 10.63 -1.11
CA SER A 92 13.27 11.38 -1.16
C SER A 92 14.25 10.90 -2.24
N ARG A 93 14.08 9.70 -2.79
CA ARG A 93 14.94 9.10 -3.82
C ARG A 93 14.19 8.69 -5.09
N LEU A 94 12.88 8.93 -5.14
CA LEU A 94 12.05 8.46 -6.24
C LEU A 94 12.53 8.98 -7.61
N ALA A 95 13.08 10.20 -7.66
CA ALA A 95 13.67 10.75 -8.89
C ALA A 95 14.71 9.83 -9.54
N ASP A 96 15.50 9.11 -8.74
CA ASP A 96 16.54 8.19 -9.21
C ASP A 96 15.97 6.80 -9.59
N GLU A 97 14.72 6.53 -9.22
CA GLU A 97 14.03 5.25 -9.42
C GLU A 97 12.91 5.34 -10.48
N LEU A 98 12.73 6.52 -11.11
CA LEU A 98 11.80 6.72 -12.21
C LEU A 98 12.43 6.36 -13.57
N PRO A 99 11.63 5.87 -14.54
CA PRO A 99 10.23 5.51 -14.41
C PRO A 99 10.03 4.27 -13.52
N LEU A 100 8.87 4.16 -12.87
CA LEU A 100 8.54 2.96 -12.11
C LEU A 100 8.58 1.72 -13.03
N PRO A 101 8.87 0.53 -12.47
CA PRO A 101 8.81 -0.72 -13.24
C PRO A 101 7.46 -0.90 -13.96
N SER A 102 7.49 -1.33 -15.22
CA SER A 102 6.31 -1.42 -16.09
C SER A 102 5.28 -2.47 -15.64
N ASP A 103 5.65 -3.36 -14.73
CA ASP A 103 4.76 -4.34 -14.11
C ASP A 103 3.92 -3.74 -12.96
N ILE A 104 4.19 -2.51 -12.55
CA ILE A 104 3.34 -1.80 -11.58
C ILE A 104 2.01 -1.41 -12.22
N ARG A 105 0.93 -1.93 -11.66
CA ARG A 105 -0.46 -1.66 -12.07
C ARG A 105 -1.12 -0.60 -11.19
N ALA A 106 -0.68 -0.49 -9.93
CA ALA A 106 -1.19 0.49 -8.98
C ALA A 106 -0.05 1.16 -8.20
N ALA A 107 -0.11 2.48 -8.05
CA ALA A 107 0.82 3.24 -7.21
C ALA A 107 0.06 4.01 -6.13
N VAL A 108 0.45 3.85 -4.87
CA VAL A 108 -0.04 4.66 -3.75
C VAL A 108 1.02 5.72 -3.43
N LEU A 109 0.64 6.99 -3.51
CA LEU A 109 1.48 8.14 -3.18
C LEU A 109 1.04 8.69 -1.82
N ASP A 110 1.86 8.42 -0.81
CA ASP A 110 1.61 8.81 0.57
C ASP A 110 2.30 10.14 0.91
N GLY A 111 1.48 11.17 1.06
CA GLY A 111 1.89 12.52 1.43
C GLY A 111 2.47 13.36 0.29
N ALA A 112 2.65 14.66 0.57
CA ALA A 112 3.07 15.66 -0.40
C ALA A 112 4.40 15.32 -1.10
N GLY A 113 5.35 14.75 -0.35
CA GLY A 113 6.66 14.37 -0.86
C GLY A 113 6.60 13.30 -1.96
N ALA A 114 5.61 12.41 -1.92
CA ALA A 114 5.37 11.41 -2.96
C ALA A 114 4.52 12.00 -4.10
N ILE A 115 3.48 12.76 -3.76
CA ILE A 115 2.52 13.34 -4.71
C ILE A 115 3.18 14.31 -5.70
N LYS A 116 4.28 14.97 -5.32
CA LYS A 116 5.00 15.87 -6.24
C LYS A 116 5.52 15.18 -7.51
N TYR A 117 5.75 13.86 -7.49
CA TYR A 117 6.22 13.10 -8.65
C TYR A 117 5.09 12.55 -9.50
N LEU A 118 3.84 12.88 -9.16
CA LEU A 118 2.70 12.24 -9.77
C LEU A 118 2.73 12.34 -11.29
N THR A 119 3.19 13.46 -11.84
CA THR A 119 3.33 13.69 -13.28
C THR A 119 4.31 12.74 -13.97
N GLU A 120 5.23 12.12 -13.24
CA GLU A 120 6.16 11.11 -13.78
C GLU A 120 5.68 9.67 -13.56
N ILE A 121 4.58 9.45 -12.84
CA ILE A 121 4.01 8.13 -12.61
C ILE A 121 3.08 7.75 -13.76
N GLU A 122 3.36 6.60 -14.38
CA GLU A 122 2.61 6.01 -15.50
C GLU A 122 1.81 4.75 -15.10
N ALA A 123 1.75 4.44 -13.81
CA ALA A 123 0.95 3.31 -13.33
C ALA A 123 -0.53 3.51 -13.69
N PRO A 124 -1.23 2.47 -14.23
CA PRO A 124 -2.62 2.56 -14.66
C PRO A 124 -3.58 3.10 -13.61
N LEU A 125 -3.36 2.76 -12.34
CA LEU A 125 -4.10 3.29 -11.20
C LEU A 125 -3.14 4.03 -10.28
N VAL A 126 -3.47 5.26 -9.91
CA VAL A 126 -2.72 5.99 -8.90
C VAL A 126 -3.66 6.48 -7.82
N ILE A 127 -3.25 6.30 -6.56
CA ILE A 127 -4.00 6.69 -5.36
C ILE A 127 -3.13 7.66 -4.56
N CYS A 128 -3.59 8.87 -4.36
CA CYS A 128 -2.92 9.89 -3.55
C CYS A 128 -3.55 9.94 -2.16
N ILE A 129 -2.75 9.86 -1.11
CA ILE A 129 -3.17 10.00 0.28
C ILE A 129 -2.57 11.29 0.85
N LEU A 130 -3.42 12.13 1.45
CA LEU A 130 -3.03 13.35 2.12
C LEU A 130 -3.57 13.40 3.54
N ASP A 131 -2.68 13.74 4.46
CA ASP A 131 -3.06 14.14 5.80
C ASP A 131 -3.43 15.62 5.82
N ARG A 132 -4.72 15.91 5.99
CA ARG A 132 -5.29 17.27 6.13
C ARG A 132 -5.32 17.76 7.57
N SER A 133 -4.87 16.94 8.53
CA SER A 133 -4.66 17.40 9.90
C SER A 133 -3.45 18.34 10.03
N VAL A 134 -2.54 18.32 9.04
CA VAL A 134 -1.41 19.22 8.92
C VAL A 134 -1.68 20.24 7.80
N ALA A 135 -1.50 21.53 8.09
CA ALA A 135 -1.67 22.59 7.10
C ALA A 135 -0.51 22.59 6.10
N ASP A 136 -0.68 21.88 4.98
CA ASP A 136 0.18 21.97 3.80
C ASP A 136 -0.65 22.42 2.59
N ASP A 137 -0.64 23.73 2.33
CA ASP A 137 -1.41 24.38 1.26
C ASP A 137 -0.92 23.93 -0.13
N THR A 138 0.36 23.57 -0.25
CA THR A 138 1.01 23.18 -1.51
C THR A 138 0.42 21.91 -2.12
N ALA A 139 0.08 20.93 -1.27
CA ALA A 139 -0.50 19.66 -1.72
C ALA A 139 -1.95 19.83 -2.21
N GLY A 140 -2.70 20.79 -1.64
CA GLY A 140 -4.06 21.09 -2.06
C GLY A 140 -4.13 21.67 -3.47
N GLU A 141 -3.23 22.59 -3.82
CA GLU A 141 -3.19 23.18 -5.16
C GLU A 141 -2.82 22.16 -6.24
N VAL A 142 -1.85 21.28 -5.95
CA VAL A 142 -1.44 20.20 -6.85
C VAL A 142 -2.64 19.28 -7.13
N LEU A 143 -3.39 18.85 -6.10
CA LEU A 143 -4.59 18.03 -6.30
C LEU A 143 -5.71 18.72 -7.11
N VAL A 144 -5.94 20.00 -6.88
CA VAL A 144 -6.95 20.76 -7.63
C VAL A 144 -6.56 20.86 -9.11
N GLN A 145 -5.28 21.09 -9.42
CA GLN A 145 -4.80 21.05 -10.79
C GLN A 145 -4.92 19.65 -11.39
N LEU A 146 -4.65 18.60 -10.61
CA LEU A 146 -4.69 17.21 -11.06
C LEU A 146 -6.09 16.72 -11.40
N ARG A 147 -7.10 17.02 -10.57
CA ARG A 147 -8.52 16.73 -10.86
C ARG A 147 -8.95 17.28 -12.22
N ASN A 148 -8.30 18.35 -12.68
CA ASN A 148 -8.64 19.03 -13.91
C ASN A 148 -7.77 18.62 -15.11
N THR A 149 -6.65 17.90 -14.91
CA THR A 149 -5.63 17.72 -15.97
C THR A 149 -5.18 16.27 -16.22
N ARG A 150 -5.46 15.31 -15.32
CA ARG A 150 -5.01 13.92 -15.50
C ARG A 150 -6.08 12.88 -15.17
N GLY A 151 -6.30 11.99 -16.13
CA GLY A 151 -7.01 10.73 -15.91
C GLY A 151 -8.52 10.82 -15.75
N GLU A 152 -9.16 9.66 -15.63
CA GLU A 152 -10.55 9.56 -15.20
C GLU A 152 -10.55 9.31 -13.67
N PRO A 153 -11.23 10.16 -12.87
CA PRO A 153 -11.29 9.98 -11.43
C PRO A 153 -11.97 8.64 -11.08
N CYS A 154 -11.42 7.94 -10.09
CA CYS A 154 -11.93 6.67 -9.57
C CYS A 154 -12.46 6.90 -8.15
N SER A 155 -13.64 6.37 -7.87
CA SER A 155 -14.32 6.51 -6.58
C SER A 155 -13.80 5.45 -5.62
N LEU A 156 -12.97 5.85 -4.64
CA LEU A 156 -12.44 4.91 -3.64
C LEU A 156 -13.54 4.18 -2.87
N SER A 157 -14.67 4.85 -2.62
CA SER A 157 -15.80 4.25 -1.89
C SER A 157 -16.62 3.31 -2.76
N GLU A 158 -16.90 3.66 -4.02
CA GLU A 158 -17.76 2.85 -4.90
C GLU A 158 -16.97 1.73 -5.58
N ASP A 159 -15.74 2.01 -6.02
CA ASP A 159 -14.90 1.07 -6.78
C ASP A 159 -14.06 0.18 -5.86
N LEU A 160 -13.56 0.70 -4.72
CA LEU A 160 -12.70 -0.02 -3.79
C LEU A 160 -13.34 -0.31 -2.43
N GLY A 161 -14.56 0.19 -2.17
CA GLY A 161 -15.24 0.01 -0.88
C GLY A 161 -14.57 0.70 0.31
N TRP A 162 -13.57 1.57 0.07
CA TRP A 162 -12.75 2.18 1.11
C TRP A 162 -13.13 3.65 1.33
N HIS A 163 -13.19 4.04 2.60
CA HIS A 163 -13.52 5.40 3.01
C HIS A 163 -12.35 5.98 3.79
N ALA A 164 -11.93 7.19 3.43
CA ALA A 164 -10.86 7.86 4.15
C ALA A 164 -11.29 8.17 5.59
N PRO A 165 -10.41 7.98 6.59
CA PRO A 165 -10.67 8.38 7.95
C PRO A 165 -10.73 9.91 8.07
N ALA A 166 -11.32 10.41 9.16
CA ALA A 166 -11.39 11.84 9.42
C ALA A 166 -9.99 12.47 9.45
N GLY A 167 -9.83 13.61 8.76
CA GLY A 167 -8.54 14.29 8.64
C GLY A 167 -7.64 13.75 7.53
N VAL A 168 -8.04 12.69 6.82
CA VAL A 168 -7.33 12.19 5.63
C VAL A 168 -8.17 12.46 4.39
N GLU A 169 -7.53 12.98 3.35
CA GLU A 169 -8.09 13.07 2.00
C GLU A 169 -7.40 12.04 1.12
N ALA A 170 -8.18 11.33 0.30
CA ALA A 170 -7.66 10.36 -0.62
C ALA A 170 -8.35 10.49 -1.97
N LEU A 171 -7.56 10.41 -3.04
CA LEU A 171 -8.03 10.55 -4.41
C LEU A 171 -7.42 9.44 -5.26
N ALA A 172 -8.22 8.87 -6.16
CA ALA A 172 -7.75 7.90 -7.13
C ALA A 172 -8.10 8.35 -8.54
N PHE A 173 -7.25 7.99 -9.50
CA PHE A 173 -7.48 8.25 -10.91
C PHE A 173 -6.79 7.20 -11.76
N THR A 174 -7.36 6.97 -12.94
CA THR A 174 -6.77 6.12 -13.95
C THR A 174 -5.86 6.94 -14.86
N VAL A 175 -4.67 6.44 -15.18
CA VAL A 175 -3.78 7.10 -16.14
C VAL A 175 -4.06 6.54 -17.53
N PRO A 176 -4.38 7.39 -18.54
CA PRO A 176 -4.53 6.92 -19.91
C PRO A 176 -3.19 6.35 -20.39
N LEU A 177 -3.20 5.08 -20.83
CA LEU A 177 -2.04 4.39 -21.39
C LEU A 177 -1.77 4.82 -22.83
#